data_AF-A0A4P6L5G6-F1
#
_entry.id   AF-A0A4P6L5G6-F1
#
_cell.length_a   1.000
_cell.length_b   1.000
_cell.length_c   1.000
_cell.angle_alpha   90.00
_cell.angle_beta   90.00
_cell.angle_gamma   90.00
#
_symmetry.space_group_name_H-M   'P 1'
#
loop_
_entity.id
_entity.type
_entity.pdbx_description
1 polymer ?
#
loop_
_entity_poly.entity_id
_entity_poly.type
_entity_poly.pdbx_seq_one_letter_code
_entity_poly.pdbx_strand_id
1 'polypeptide(L)'
;MPTSPLPALLVALSCCLLNACSLVKVNGDARTFYSSTVLVGRVASAAPPHVPLVVAAFSRDHGALVPVHHAVLHEAGGYELLVPKGDYIVAGFADANGNLRLDEGEAAGQFRPGPVVANGTGTVVELNFSVGGQPTDLPVGTAVGAAPPGTLHSTQAGAIADLDAPVFSAQFARTGYWTPTEFFRTAGGNVYFLDKYDPARIPVLFVHGVGGSPQEWRYFVEHLDRKRYQPWFFYYPSGASLDSMSYLLYWKLINLQRTHHFRRIVFTAHSMGGLVVRNFLSNYGAQLPAEKTFVSLSTPWGGDAMADRGVAHSPAVVPSWNDMQAGGRFIQSLYQRPLPGNTDYYLFFGHAGGYSFLHSANTDGAVTLASELRPQAQAEARMIYGFDEDHTSILHSPQAFARYAAVLDTATAGAGGAPAAPGGHVRVALHYGGAGGLAPAEPLLVLTPADGAQGRIVVPILAGDRERQLGPFAAGVYEVAVISHGFTALPARRTVTIAAGQVPDLDIALSPVGTLFGYIGAEVTAGENPAGSFRKPHPGIDIDAITLSNGHVRRTLVPDRSRTELGIDSHLAGRDDAARAMFSFVGLADGDYELAITAEGYLPYRATRTVVAGRTGKVEPIVLTRQ
;
A
#
# COMPACT_ATOMS: atom_id res chain seq x y z
N MET A 1 -56.97 33.82 21.47
CA MET A 1 -56.58 32.40 21.48
C MET A 1 -55.23 32.29 20.78
N PRO A 2 -54.14 31.87 21.45
CA PRO A 2 -52.88 31.61 20.77
C PRO A 2 -52.93 30.22 20.13
N THR A 3 -52.59 30.16 18.84
CA THR A 3 -52.42 28.93 18.08
C THR A 3 -51.12 28.22 18.50
N SER A 4 -51.22 26.92 18.72
CA SER A 4 -50.22 26.00 19.28
C SER A 4 -48.91 25.91 18.47
N PRO A 5 -47.74 25.75 19.11
CA PRO A 5 -46.44 25.58 18.44
C PRO A 5 -46.15 24.09 18.12
N LEU A 6 -47.13 23.35 17.60
CA LEU A 6 -46.94 21.93 17.29
C LEU A 6 -46.23 21.62 15.95
N PRO A 7 -46.21 22.47 14.89
CA PRO A 7 -45.52 22.10 13.64
C PRO A 7 -43.99 22.25 13.72
N ALA A 8 -43.48 23.20 14.52
CA ALA A 8 -42.04 23.49 14.61
C ALA A 8 -41.27 22.46 15.44
N LEU A 9 -41.91 21.84 16.44
CA LEU A 9 -41.30 20.81 17.29
C LEU A 9 -41.11 19.47 16.53
N LEU A 10 -42.02 19.15 15.59
CA LEU A 10 -41.96 17.95 14.76
C LEU A 10 -40.92 18.03 13.63
N VAL A 11 -40.67 19.23 13.08
CA VAL A 11 -39.60 19.49 12.09
C VAL A 11 -38.22 19.52 12.76
N ALA A 12 -38.09 20.09 13.97
CA ALA A 12 -36.86 20.03 14.74
C ALA A 12 -36.53 18.61 15.23
N LEU A 13 -37.53 17.81 15.63
CA LEU A 13 -37.32 16.38 15.94
C LEU A 13 -36.91 15.57 14.70
N SER A 14 -37.49 15.84 13.52
CA SER A 14 -37.08 15.16 12.27
C SER A 14 -35.65 15.51 11.84
N CYS A 15 -35.20 16.77 12.00
CA CYS A 15 -33.81 17.15 11.71
C CYS A 15 -32.80 16.57 12.70
N CYS A 16 -33.19 16.35 13.97
CA CYS A 16 -32.35 15.65 14.95
C CYS A 16 -32.29 14.13 14.71
N LEU A 17 -33.39 13.52 14.25
CA LEU A 17 -33.45 12.09 13.93
C LEU A 17 -32.64 11.73 12.68
N LEU A 18 -32.63 12.59 11.65
CA LEU A 18 -31.86 12.36 10.41
C LEU A 18 -30.33 12.48 10.62
N ASN A 19 -29.89 13.39 11.50
CA ASN A 19 -28.47 13.50 11.88
C ASN A 19 -28.04 12.42 12.90
N ALA A 20 -28.96 11.93 13.73
CA ALA A 20 -28.65 10.84 14.65
C ALA A 20 -28.40 9.52 13.89
N CYS A 21 -29.20 9.20 12.87
CA CYS A 21 -29.00 8.00 12.05
C CYS A 21 -27.66 8.04 11.28
N SER A 22 -27.24 9.20 10.77
CA SER A 22 -25.96 9.34 10.08
C SER A 22 -24.77 9.19 11.04
N LEU A 23 -24.84 9.79 12.23
CA LEU A 23 -23.79 9.65 13.26
C LEU A 23 -23.68 8.22 13.81
N VAL A 24 -24.80 7.51 13.98
CA VAL A 24 -24.79 6.09 14.35
C VAL A 24 -24.12 5.25 13.26
N LYS A 25 -24.40 5.55 11.99
CA LYS A 25 -23.76 4.87 10.85
C LYS A 25 -22.25 5.11 10.84
N VAL A 26 -21.80 6.36 11.02
CA VAL A 26 -20.37 6.74 11.10
C VAL A 26 -19.68 6.01 12.26
N ASN A 27 -20.28 6.01 13.45
CA ASN A 27 -19.72 5.33 14.63
C ASN A 27 -19.63 3.80 14.43
N GLY A 28 -20.66 3.20 13.83
CA GLY A 28 -20.65 1.79 13.45
C GLY A 28 -19.52 1.46 12.47
N ASP A 29 -19.39 2.24 11.40
CA ASP A 29 -18.35 2.07 10.38
C ASP A 29 -16.94 2.23 10.95
N ALA A 30 -16.71 3.27 11.77
CA ALA A 30 -15.43 3.50 12.44
C ALA A 30 -15.05 2.32 13.36
N ARG A 31 -16.00 1.80 14.15
CA ARG A 31 -15.78 0.61 14.99
C ARG A 31 -15.43 -0.61 14.16
N THR A 32 -16.11 -0.82 13.03
CA THR A 32 -15.77 -1.92 12.11
C THR A 32 -14.36 -1.74 11.55
N PHE A 33 -14.00 -0.53 11.12
CA PHE A 33 -12.67 -0.23 10.59
C PHE A 33 -11.55 -0.50 11.62
N TYR A 34 -11.70 -0.06 12.86
CA TYR A 34 -10.70 -0.27 13.92
C TYR A 34 -10.66 -1.70 14.50
N SER A 35 -11.66 -2.54 14.20
CA SER A 35 -11.71 -3.95 14.62
C SER A 35 -11.52 -4.95 13.48
N SER A 36 -11.02 -4.46 12.34
CA SER A 36 -10.77 -5.25 11.13
C SER A 36 -9.28 -5.39 10.84
N THR A 37 -8.94 -6.41 10.04
CA THR A 37 -7.63 -6.63 9.43
C THR A 37 -7.80 -6.57 7.91
N VAL A 38 -6.80 -6.05 7.20
CA VAL A 38 -6.74 -6.16 5.74
C VAL A 38 -5.82 -7.32 5.35
N LEU A 39 -6.38 -8.30 4.65
CA LEU A 39 -5.66 -9.44 4.08
C LEU A 39 -5.12 -9.03 2.71
N VAL A 40 -3.81 -9.16 2.48
CA VAL A 40 -3.15 -8.73 1.23
C VAL A 40 -2.39 -9.90 0.62
N GLY A 41 -2.54 -10.08 -0.68
CA GLY A 41 -1.82 -11.11 -1.42
C GLY A 41 -1.82 -10.84 -2.91
N ARG A 42 -1.22 -11.76 -3.66
CA ARG A 42 -1.25 -11.77 -5.12
C ARG A 42 -1.79 -13.10 -5.63
N VAL A 43 -2.58 -13.03 -6.69
CA VAL A 43 -3.12 -14.21 -7.36
C VAL A 43 -2.51 -14.35 -8.75
N ALA A 44 -1.87 -15.48 -9.01
CA ALA A 44 -1.50 -15.89 -10.36
C ALA A 44 -2.68 -16.64 -11.00
N SER A 45 -2.76 -16.65 -12.33
CA SER A 45 -3.82 -17.39 -13.03
C SER A 45 -3.30 -18.04 -14.29
N ALA A 46 -3.78 -19.27 -14.53
CA ALA A 46 -3.62 -19.97 -15.80
C ALA A 46 -4.75 -19.65 -16.80
N ALA A 47 -5.78 -18.90 -16.38
CA ALA A 47 -6.85 -18.46 -17.27
C ALA A 47 -6.31 -17.51 -18.36
N PRO A 48 -7.00 -17.40 -19.51
CA PRO A 48 -6.62 -16.47 -20.56
C PRO A 48 -6.46 -15.03 -20.05
N PRO A 49 -5.55 -14.23 -20.63
CA PRO A 49 -5.45 -12.81 -20.35
C PRO A 49 -6.82 -12.13 -20.50
N HIS A 50 -7.11 -11.16 -19.63
CA HIS A 50 -8.38 -10.40 -19.56
C HIS A 50 -9.60 -11.12 -19.00
N VAL A 51 -9.49 -12.41 -18.63
CA VAL A 51 -10.55 -13.03 -17.82
C VAL A 51 -10.47 -12.46 -16.40
N PRO A 52 -11.54 -11.81 -15.90
CA PRO A 52 -11.55 -11.28 -14.55
C PRO A 52 -11.33 -12.38 -13.51
N LEU A 53 -10.65 -12.02 -12.43
CA LEU A 53 -10.49 -12.90 -11.27
C LEU A 53 -11.28 -12.33 -10.10
N VAL A 54 -12.03 -13.20 -9.45
CA VAL A 54 -12.70 -12.89 -8.18
C VAL A 54 -11.91 -13.54 -7.06
N VAL A 55 -11.47 -12.74 -6.09
CA VAL A 55 -10.77 -13.22 -4.89
C VAL A 55 -11.60 -12.84 -3.68
N ALA A 56 -11.86 -13.78 -2.78
CA ALA A 56 -12.72 -13.57 -1.62
C ALA A 56 -12.20 -14.23 -0.36
N ALA A 57 -12.58 -13.62 0.77
CA ALA A 57 -12.41 -14.18 2.10
C ALA A 57 -13.74 -14.76 2.56
N PHE A 58 -13.71 -16.01 3.01
CA PHE A 58 -14.88 -16.75 3.49
C PHE A 58 -14.73 -17.10 4.97
N SER A 59 -15.76 -16.86 5.76
CA SER A 59 -15.90 -17.49 7.07
C SER A 59 -16.58 -18.86 6.93
N ARG A 60 -16.42 -19.72 7.94
CA ARG A 60 -17.21 -20.95 8.05
C ARG A 60 -18.37 -20.72 9.00
N ASP A 61 -19.59 -20.92 8.51
CA ASP A 61 -20.80 -20.92 9.33
C ASP A 61 -21.54 -22.26 9.13
N HIS A 62 -21.69 -23.03 10.20
CA HIS A 62 -22.26 -24.39 10.19
C HIS A 62 -21.75 -25.30 9.06
N GLY A 63 -20.46 -25.17 8.70
CA GLY A 63 -19.81 -25.93 7.64
C GLY A 63 -19.89 -25.30 6.24
N ALA A 64 -20.81 -24.37 6.01
CA ALA A 64 -20.94 -23.60 4.78
C ALA A 64 -19.92 -22.46 4.71
N LEU A 65 -19.46 -22.13 3.49
CA LEU A 65 -18.61 -20.98 3.24
C LEU A 65 -19.47 -19.74 3.02
N VAL A 66 -19.27 -18.71 3.85
CA VAL A 66 -20.00 -17.45 3.74
C VAL A 66 -19.02 -16.36 3.30
N PRO A 67 -19.24 -15.70 2.14
CA PRO A 67 -18.37 -14.62 1.68
C PRO A 67 -18.47 -13.42 2.63
N VAL A 68 -17.31 -12.92 3.07
CA VAL A 68 -17.20 -11.78 4.00
C VAL A 68 -16.79 -10.52 3.25
N HIS A 69 -15.93 -10.67 2.25
CA HIS A 69 -15.50 -9.61 1.34
C HIS A 69 -14.90 -10.24 0.09
N HIS A 70 -15.01 -9.57 -1.05
CA HIS A 70 -14.37 -9.96 -2.29
C HIS A 70 -13.72 -8.77 -2.98
N ALA A 71 -12.73 -9.06 -3.82
CA ALA A 71 -12.06 -8.14 -4.73
C ALA A 71 -12.22 -8.69 -6.16
N VAL A 72 -12.34 -7.78 -7.12
CA VAL A 72 -12.44 -8.12 -8.54
C VAL A 72 -11.21 -7.56 -9.26
N LEU A 73 -10.46 -8.43 -9.91
CA LEU A 73 -9.23 -8.10 -10.60
C LEU A 73 -9.47 -8.25 -12.10
N HIS A 74 -9.00 -7.29 -12.90
CA HIS A 74 -9.13 -7.38 -14.36
C HIS A 74 -8.08 -8.32 -14.97
N GLU A 75 -7.04 -8.66 -14.21
CA GLU A 75 -6.03 -9.67 -14.53
C GLU A 75 -5.37 -10.23 -13.26
N ALA A 76 -4.47 -11.19 -13.42
CA ALA A 76 -3.65 -11.71 -12.31
C ALA A 76 -2.84 -10.58 -11.65
N GLY A 77 -2.79 -10.55 -10.31
CA GLY A 77 -2.08 -9.50 -9.59
C GLY A 77 -2.49 -9.37 -8.12
N GLY A 78 -2.25 -8.19 -7.55
CA GLY A 78 -2.48 -7.91 -6.13
C GLY A 78 -3.95 -7.68 -5.79
N TYR A 79 -4.35 -8.12 -4.60
CA TYR A 79 -5.68 -7.94 -4.02
C TYR A 79 -5.60 -7.57 -2.54
N GLU A 80 -6.67 -6.96 -2.04
CA GLU A 80 -6.84 -6.60 -0.63
C GLU A 80 -8.26 -6.93 -0.16
N LEU A 81 -8.38 -7.57 1.01
CA LEU A 81 -9.67 -7.96 1.60
C LEU A 81 -9.77 -7.50 3.06
N LEU A 82 -10.65 -6.55 3.32
CA LEU A 82 -11.04 -6.13 4.67
C LEU A 82 -11.98 -7.15 5.36
N VAL A 83 -11.52 -7.73 6.46
CA VAL A 83 -12.28 -8.70 7.26
C VAL A 83 -12.26 -8.33 8.75
N PRO A 84 -13.32 -8.60 9.52
CA PRO A 84 -13.27 -8.46 10.96
C PRO A 84 -12.32 -9.49 11.60
N LYS A 85 -12.15 -9.45 12.91
CA LYS A 85 -11.44 -10.50 13.66
C LYS A 85 -12.11 -11.86 13.44
N GLY A 86 -11.32 -12.89 13.08
CA GLY A 86 -11.83 -14.24 12.83
C GLY A 86 -10.87 -15.10 12.01
N ASP A 87 -11.33 -16.29 11.63
CA ASP A 87 -10.59 -17.24 10.79
C ASP A 87 -11.21 -17.29 9.39
N TYR A 88 -10.38 -17.12 8.36
CA TYR A 88 -10.85 -16.97 6.99
C TYR A 88 -10.17 -17.94 6.02
N ILE A 89 -10.94 -18.46 5.08
CA ILE A 89 -10.41 -19.11 3.88
C ILE A 89 -10.30 -18.04 2.81
N VAL A 90 -9.11 -17.90 2.22
CA VAL A 90 -8.90 -16.99 1.10
C VAL A 90 -8.81 -17.81 -0.17
N ALA A 91 -9.77 -17.61 -1.08
CA ALA A 91 -9.89 -18.35 -2.32
C ALA A 91 -10.32 -17.44 -3.45
N GLY A 92 -10.15 -17.89 -4.69
CA GLY A 92 -10.59 -17.14 -5.85
C GLY A 92 -10.81 -18.03 -7.07
N PHE A 93 -11.44 -17.44 -8.08
CA PHE A 93 -11.79 -18.11 -9.33
C PHE A 93 -11.73 -17.13 -10.51
N ALA A 94 -11.60 -17.69 -11.71
CA ALA A 94 -11.72 -16.97 -12.96
C ALA A 94 -13.20 -16.85 -13.31
N ASP A 95 -13.72 -15.63 -13.40
CA ASP A 95 -15.13 -15.32 -13.63
C ASP A 95 -15.31 -14.87 -15.08
N ALA A 96 -15.45 -15.84 -15.98
CA ALA A 96 -15.44 -15.59 -17.42
C ALA A 96 -16.70 -14.89 -17.91
N ASN A 97 -17.82 -15.03 -17.19
CA ASN A 97 -19.10 -14.42 -17.54
C ASN A 97 -19.45 -13.18 -16.68
N GLY A 98 -18.65 -12.87 -15.67
CA GLY A 98 -18.76 -11.67 -14.84
C GLY A 98 -19.91 -11.72 -13.84
N ASN A 99 -20.38 -12.91 -13.46
CA ASN A 99 -21.58 -13.07 -12.63
C ASN A 99 -21.28 -13.15 -11.12
N LEU A 100 -20.00 -13.06 -10.71
CA LEU A 100 -19.51 -13.18 -9.33
C LEU A 100 -19.81 -14.53 -8.66
N ARG A 101 -19.92 -15.59 -9.46
CA ARG A 101 -20.19 -16.96 -9.02
C ARG A 101 -19.22 -17.92 -9.72
N LEU A 102 -18.69 -18.88 -8.96
CA LEU A 102 -17.90 -19.96 -9.53
C LEU A 102 -18.82 -20.91 -10.31
N ASP A 103 -18.71 -20.94 -11.63
CA ASP A 103 -19.47 -21.82 -12.50
C ASP A 103 -18.71 -23.11 -12.86
N GLU A 104 -19.44 -24.10 -13.41
CA GLU A 104 -18.84 -25.36 -13.83
C GLU A 104 -17.84 -25.13 -14.97
N GLY A 105 -16.62 -25.66 -14.81
CA GLY A 105 -15.53 -25.50 -15.78
C GLY A 105 -14.64 -24.27 -15.55
N GLU A 106 -15.01 -23.36 -14.65
CA GLU A 106 -14.15 -22.24 -14.28
C GLU A 106 -13.00 -22.68 -13.37
N ALA A 107 -11.82 -22.11 -13.62
CA ALA A 107 -10.64 -22.38 -12.81
C ALA A 107 -10.78 -21.70 -11.44
N ALA A 108 -10.40 -22.40 -10.39
CA ALA A 108 -10.39 -21.88 -9.02
C ALA A 108 -9.08 -22.22 -8.30
N GLY A 109 -8.85 -21.57 -7.17
CA GLY A 109 -7.67 -21.76 -6.34
C GLY A 109 -7.84 -21.17 -4.95
N GLN A 110 -6.97 -21.53 -4.03
CA GLN A 110 -6.99 -20.99 -2.67
C GLN A 110 -5.62 -20.89 -2.04
N PHE A 111 -5.49 -19.95 -1.11
CA PHE A 111 -4.32 -19.83 -0.26
C PHE A 111 -4.21 -21.05 0.68
N ARG A 112 -3.01 -21.62 0.76
CA ARG A 112 -2.68 -22.70 1.70
C ARG A 112 -1.29 -22.48 2.31
N PRO A 113 -1.07 -22.90 3.58
CA PRO A 113 -2.05 -23.47 4.49
C PRO A 113 -3.07 -22.43 4.98
N GLY A 114 -4.32 -22.86 5.19
CA GLY A 114 -5.39 -22.06 5.77
C GLY A 114 -6.01 -22.78 6.98
N PRO A 115 -6.83 -22.10 7.80
CA PRO A 115 -7.33 -20.74 7.62
C PRO A 115 -6.32 -19.63 7.96
N VAL A 116 -6.59 -18.42 7.47
CA VAL A 116 -5.88 -17.17 7.79
C VAL A 116 -6.57 -16.52 8.99
N VAL A 117 -5.84 -16.41 10.10
CA VAL A 117 -6.29 -15.71 11.30
C VAL A 117 -6.17 -14.20 11.11
N ALA A 118 -7.28 -13.48 11.23
CA ALA A 118 -7.33 -12.02 11.33
C ALA A 118 -7.53 -11.62 12.79
N ASN A 119 -6.64 -10.78 13.31
CA ASN A 119 -6.66 -10.36 14.72
C ASN A 119 -7.48 -9.08 14.97
N GLY A 120 -8.04 -8.47 13.94
CA GLY A 120 -8.83 -7.23 14.01
C GLY A 120 -7.98 -5.95 14.03
N THR A 121 -6.76 -6.01 13.53
CA THR A 121 -5.85 -4.85 13.41
C THR A 121 -4.90 -5.02 12.22
N GLY A 122 -4.42 -3.91 11.65
CA GLY A 122 -3.33 -3.88 10.66
C GLY A 122 -3.56 -4.76 9.43
N THR A 123 -2.51 -5.46 9.03
CA THR A 123 -2.47 -6.29 7.81
C THR A 123 -1.92 -7.69 8.08
N VAL A 124 -2.37 -8.65 7.27
CA VAL A 124 -1.71 -9.95 7.07
C VAL A 124 -1.35 -10.04 5.59
N VAL A 125 -0.07 -10.24 5.28
CA VAL A 125 0.46 -10.14 3.92
C VAL A 125 1.10 -11.45 3.44
N GLU A 126 1.51 -11.49 2.17
CA GLU A 126 2.04 -12.68 1.48
C GLU A 126 1.02 -13.83 1.37
N LEU A 127 -0.26 -13.48 1.19
CA LEU A 127 -1.33 -14.46 0.98
C LEU A 127 -1.39 -14.93 -0.48
N ASN A 128 -0.26 -15.31 -1.07
CA ASN A 128 -0.18 -15.58 -2.50
C ASN A 128 -0.70 -16.97 -2.88
N PHE A 129 -1.43 -17.07 -3.99
CA PHE A 129 -1.91 -18.35 -4.52
C PHE A 129 -2.16 -18.31 -6.03
N SER A 130 -2.48 -19.46 -6.63
CA SER A 130 -2.75 -19.58 -8.06
C SER A 130 -4.15 -20.11 -8.34
N VAL A 131 -4.88 -19.46 -9.25
CA VAL A 131 -6.12 -19.97 -9.84
C VAL A 131 -5.80 -20.95 -10.97
N GLY A 132 -6.40 -22.14 -10.92
CA GLY A 132 -6.11 -23.23 -11.86
C GLY A 132 -4.81 -24.00 -11.57
N GLY A 133 -4.19 -23.75 -10.41
CA GLY A 133 -2.93 -24.41 -10.02
C GLY A 133 -3.09 -25.64 -9.12
N GLN A 134 -4.07 -25.63 -8.20
CA GLN A 134 -4.28 -26.68 -7.20
C GLN A 134 -5.78 -26.91 -6.93
N PRO A 135 -6.18 -28.10 -6.44
CA PRO A 135 -7.55 -28.34 -5.99
C PRO A 135 -7.98 -27.35 -4.91
N THR A 136 -9.16 -26.77 -5.10
CA THR A 136 -9.82 -25.92 -4.12
C THR A 136 -10.96 -26.67 -3.43
N ASP A 137 -11.21 -26.28 -2.18
CA ASP A 137 -12.36 -26.70 -1.39
C ASP A 137 -13.60 -25.83 -1.67
N LEU A 138 -13.50 -24.89 -2.62
CA LEU A 138 -14.58 -23.98 -3.02
C LEU A 138 -15.61 -24.73 -3.89
N PRO A 139 -16.87 -24.89 -3.44
CA PRO A 139 -17.87 -25.60 -4.22
C PRO A 139 -18.28 -24.80 -5.48
N VAL A 140 -18.52 -25.52 -6.58
CA VAL A 140 -19.21 -24.93 -7.75
C VAL A 140 -20.57 -24.36 -7.32
N GLY A 141 -20.92 -23.19 -7.85
CA GLY A 141 -22.09 -22.41 -7.47
C GLY A 141 -21.87 -21.45 -6.31
N THR A 142 -20.65 -21.36 -5.75
CA THR A 142 -20.33 -20.36 -4.71
C THR A 142 -20.40 -18.97 -5.31
N ALA A 143 -21.30 -18.13 -4.80
CA ALA A 143 -21.42 -16.72 -5.18
C ALA A 143 -20.81 -15.83 -4.08
N VAL A 144 -20.09 -14.78 -4.48
CA VAL A 144 -19.47 -13.82 -3.53
C VAL A 144 -20.25 -12.51 -3.42
N GLY A 145 -21.26 -12.32 -4.27
CA GLY A 145 -22.09 -11.12 -4.36
C GLY A 145 -23.23 -11.31 -5.35
N ALA A 146 -24.04 -10.26 -5.50
CA ALA A 146 -25.03 -10.20 -6.57
C ALA A 146 -24.36 -9.80 -7.88
N ALA A 147 -24.77 -10.42 -8.99
CA ALA A 147 -24.29 -10.04 -10.31
C ALA A 147 -24.58 -8.56 -10.58
N PRO A 148 -23.58 -7.75 -10.95
CA PRO A 148 -23.78 -6.34 -11.22
C PRO A 148 -24.62 -6.14 -12.50
N PRO A 149 -25.40 -5.05 -12.60
CA PRO A 149 -26.17 -4.73 -13.81
C PRO A 149 -25.31 -4.26 -15.01
N GLY A 150 -23.98 -4.34 -14.93
CA GLY A 150 -23.05 -3.82 -15.92
C GLY A 150 -21.66 -4.46 -15.80
N THR A 151 -20.63 -3.78 -16.29
CA THR A 151 -19.25 -4.28 -16.23
C THR A 151 -18.73 -4.35 -14.80
N LEU A 152 -18.02 -5.42 -14.49
CA LEU A 152 -17.33 -5.56 -13.22
C LEU A 152 -16.35 -4.40 -12.96
N HIS A 153 -16.45 -3.81 -11.77
CA HIS A 153 -15.53 -2.78 -11.32
C HIS A 153 -14.27 -3.43 -10.74
N SER A 154 -13.11 -3.16 -11.34
CA SER A 154 -11.86 -3.71 -10.83
C SER A 154 -11.26 -2.90 -9.69
N THR A 155 -10.91 -3.57 -8.60
CA THR A 155 -10.20 -3.02 -7.43
C THR A 155 -8.67 -3.15 -7.53
N GLN A 156 -8.17 -3.70 -8.64
CA GLN A 156 -6.75 -3.89 -8.92
C GLN A 156 -6.09 -2.59 -9.38
N ALA A 157 -4.84 -2.35 -8.94
CA ALA A 157 -4.03 -1.22 -9.39
C ALA A 157 -3.89 -1.20 -10.91
N GLY A 158 -4.01 -0.03 -11.53
CA GLY A 158 -3.96 0.14 -12.98
C GLY A 158 -5.30 -0.05 -13.69
N ALA A 159 -6.39 -0.28 -12.95
CA ALA A 159 -7.73 -0.30 -13.50
C ALA A 159 -8.01 1.00 -14.27
N ILE A 160 -8.57 0.85 -15.47
CA ILE A 160 -8.90 2.00 -16.34
C ILE A 160 -10.30 2.47 -16.00
N ALA A 161 -10.46 3.78 -15.76
CA ALA A 161 -11.74 4.41 -15.53
C ALA A 161 -11.75 5.84 -16.10
N ASP A 162 -12.87 6.23 -16.72
CA ASP A 162 -13.09 7.61 -17.16
C ASP A 162 -13.36 8.53 -15.96
N LEU A 163 -13.03 9.83 -16.08
CA LEU A 163 -13.31 10.82 -15.02
C LEU A 163 -14.81 10.92 -14.69
N ASP A 164 -15.68 10.64 -15.64
CA ASP A 164 -17.14 10.67 -15.48
C ASP A 164 -17.70 9.34 -14.93
N ALA A 165 -16.83 8.37 -14.60
CA ALA A 165 -17.27 7.10 -14.02
C ALA A 165 -18.04 7.32 -12.70
N PRO A 166 -19.14 6.59 -12.44
CA PRO A 166 -19.95 6.77 -11.23
C PRO A 166 -19.17 6.66 -9.92
N VAL A 167 -18.13 5.82 -9.91
CA VAL A 167 -17.22 5.64 -8.76
C VAL A 167 -16.47 6.95 -8.43
N PHE A 168 -16.23 7.85 -9.39
CA PHE A 168 -15.56 9.13 -9.14
C PHE A 168 -16.52 10.28 -8.82
N SER A 169 -17.82 10.01 -8.70
CA SER A 169 -18.80 11.05 -8.38
C SER A 169 -18.61 11.63 -6.98
N ALA A 170 -18.98 12.90 -6.81
CA ALA A 170 -19.03 13.55 -5.50
C ALA A 170 -19.91 12.80 -4.48
N GLN A 171 -20.98 12.12 -4.94
CA GLN A 171 -21.81 11.30 -4.07
C GLN A 171 -21.03 10.10 -3.51
N PHE A 172 -20.25 9.42 -4.34
CA PHE A 172 -19.43 8.29 -3.90
C PHE A 172 -18.27 8.75 -3.00
N ALA A 173 -17.69 9.92 -3.28
CA ALA A 173 -16.67 10.54 -2.42
C ALA A 173 -17.19 10.82 -0.99
N ARG A 174 -18.46 11.23 -0.85
CA ARG A 174 -19.11 11.39 0.46
C ARG A 174 -19.20 10.07 1.23
N THR A 175 -19.45 8.95 0.54
CA THR A 175 -19.39 7.61 1.16
C THR A 175 -17.98 7.33 1.67
N GLY A 176 -16.94 7.65 0.89
CA GLY A 176 -15.54 7.49 1.29
C GLY A 176 -15.14 8.31 2.52
N TYR A 177 -15.78 9.45 2.74
CA TYR A 177 -15.52 10.27 3.92
C TYR A 177 -16.29 9.82 5.17
N TRP A 178 -17.58 9.52 5.05
CA TRP A 178 -18.43 9.22 6.21
C TRP A 178 -18.51 7.74 6.58
N THR A 179 -18.36 6.85 5.60
CA THR A 179 -18.45 5.39 5.75
C THR A 179 -17.32 4.71 4.97
N PRO A 180 -16.06 4.92 5.41
CA PRO A 180 -14.88 4.44 4.70
C PRO A 180 -14.86 2.92 4.49
N THR A 181 -15.46 2.13 5.38
CA THR A 181 -15.56 0.67 5.24
C THR A 181 -16.48 0.28 4.07
N GLU A 182 -17.63 0.95 3.93
CA GLU A 182 -18.56 0.75 2.81
C GLU A 182 -17.90 1.11 1.46
N PHE A 183 -17.18 2.22 1.41
CA PHE A 183 -16.41 2.63 0.24
C PHE A 183 -15.38 1.57 -0.13
N PHE A 184 -14.55 1.15 0.83
CA PHE A 184 -13.49 0.18 0.59
C PHE A 184 -14.03 -1.16 0.11
N ARG A 185 -15.19 -1.60 0.61
CA ARG A 185 -15.85 -2.84 0.17
C ARG A 185 -16.38 -2.77 -1.25
N THR A 186 -16.64 -1.57 -1.76
CA THR A 186 -17.26 -1.37 -3.08
C THR A 186 -16.22 -1.06 -4.16
N ALA A 187 -15.29 -0.16 -3.88
CA ALA A 187 -14.29 0.33 -4.84
C ALA A 187 -12.84 0.03 -4.45
N GLY A 188 -12.61 -0.58 -3.29
CA GLY A 188 -11.29 -0.64 -2.66
C GLY A 188 -10.77 0.75 -2.30
N GLY A 189 -9.46 0.86 -2.11
CA GLY A 189 -8.74 2.10 -2.40
C GLY A 189 -7.74 1.76 -3.51
N ASN A 190 -7.72 2.51 -4.60
CA ASN A 190 -7.09 2.04 -5.83
C ASN A 190 -6.31 3.15 -6.56
N VAL A 191 -5.35 2.74 -7.39
CA VAL A 191 -4.67 3.61 -8.36
C VAL A 191 -5.28 3.36 -9.72
N TYR A 192 -6.04 4.34 -10.23
CA TYR A 192 -6.70 4.29 -11.53
C TYR A 192 -5.90 4.97 -12.60
N PHE A 193 -6.00 4.48 -13.83
CA PHE A 193 -5.49 5.13 -15.03
C PHE A 193 -6.65 5.65 -15.89
N LEU A 194 -6.43 6.71 -16.68
CA LEU A 194 -7.39 7.10 -17.73
C LEU A 194 -7.23 6.27 -19.00
N ASP A 195 -6.00 5.84 -19.28
CA ASP A 195 -5.64 5.08 -20.48
C ASP A 195 -4.67 3.96 -20.08
N LYS A 196 -4.47 2.98 -20.96
CA LYS A 196 -3.42 1.96 -20.78
C LYS A 196 -2.06 2.62 -20.52
N TYR A 197 -1.26 2.00 -19.64
CA TYR A 197 0.09 2.48 -19.33
C TYR A 197 0.95 2.62 -20.59
N ASP A 198 1.66 3.73 -20.69
CA ASP A 198 2.61 4.04 -21.74
C ASP A 198 3.99 4.36 -21.15
N PRO A 199 5.02 3.52 -21.39
CA PRO A 199 6.34 3.70 -20.82
C PRO A 199 7.09 4.95 -21.32
N ALA A 200 6.62 5.61 -22.39
CA ALA A 200 7.19 6.87 -22.87
C ALA A 200 6.71 8.09 -22.07
N ARG A 201 5.65 7.94 -21.26
CA ARG A 201 5.05 9.03 -20.48
C ARG A 201 5.36 8.86 -19.00
N ILE A 202 5.56 9.98 -18.32
CA ILE A 202 5.80 10.01 -16.88
C ILE A 202 4.46 9.95 -16.14
N PRO A 203 4.24 8.97 -15.27
CA PRO A 203 3.08 8.95 -14.39
C PRO A 203 2.98 10.21 -13.52
N VAL A 204 1.79 10.82 -13.53
CA VAL A 204 1.41 11.89 -12.61
C VAL A 204 0.28 11.36 -11.74
N LEU A 205 0.61 10.97 -10.51
CA LEU A 205 -0.35 10.47 -9.54
C LEU A 205 -0.99 11.63 -8.79
N PHE A 206 -2.25 11.89 -9.10
CA PHE A 206 -3.11 12.82 -8.39
C PHE A 206 -3.71 12.18 -7.14
N VAL A 207 -3.63 12.88 -6.01
CA VAL A 207 -4.09 12.41 -4.69
C VAL A 207 -4.98 13.48 -4.06
N HIS A 208 -6.27 13.16 -3.92
CA HIS A 208 -7.28 14.11 -3.44
C HIS A 208 -7.26 14.30 -1.91
N GLY A 209 -7.94 15.35 -1.44
CA GLY A 209 -8.14 15.67 -0.03
C GLY A 209 -9.41 15.07 0.59
N VAL A 210 -9.84 15.65 1.72
CA VAL A 210 -11.06 15.25 2.45
C VAL A 210 -12.28 15.35 1.54
N GLY A 211 -13.01 14.25 1.38
CA GLY A 211 -14.25 14.21 0.59
C GLY A 211 -14.04 14.41 -0.92
N GLY A 212 -12.79 14.44 -1.37
CA GLY A 212 -12.43 14.69 -2.75
C GLY A 212 -12.55 13.49 -3.67
N SER A 213 -12.33 13.72 -4.97
CA SER A 213 -12.42 12.68 -6.00
C SER A 213 -11.53 12.99 -7.21
N PRO A 214 -11.28 12.01 -8.11
CA PRO A 214 -10.56 12.26 -9.35
C PRO A 214 -11.14 13.39 -10.22
N GLN A 215 -12.46 13.66 -10.11
CA GLN A 215 -13.13 14.71 -10.88
C GLN A 215 -12.64 16.12 -10.54
N GLU A 216 -12.13 16.35 -9.32
CA GLU A 216 -11.61 17.66 -8.89
C GLU A 216 -10.35 18.05 -9.67
N TRP A 217 -9.60 17.07 -10.17
CA TRP A 217 -8.38 17.27 -10.94
C TRP A 217 -8.64 17.56 -12.43
N ARG A 218 -9.90 17.66 -12.87
CA ARG A 218 -10.25 17.83 -14.28
C ARG A 218 -9.49 18.99 -14.93
N TYR A 219 -9.42 20.14 -14.25
CA TYR A 219 -8.69 21.30 -14.76
C TYR A 219 -7.21 20.99 -15.01
N PHE A 220 -6.53 20.35 -14.05
CA PHE A 220 -5.13 19.94 -14.22
C PHE A 220 -4.97 18.94 -15.36
N VAL A 221 -5.86 17.95 -15.47
CA VAL A 221 -5.81 16.91 -16.50
C VAL A 221 -5.99 17.50 -17.90
N GLU A 222 -6.92 18.45 -18.06
CA GLU A 222 -7.21 19.11 -19.34
C GLU A 222 -6.06 19.99 -19.83
N HIS A 223 -5.27 20.57 -18.91
CA HIS A 223 -4.15 21.45 -19.24
C HIS A 223 -2.79 20.74 -19.23
N LEU A 224 -2.73 19.49 -18.77
CA LEU A 224 -1.50 18.69 -18.72
C LEU A 224 -1.03 18.33 -20.13
N ASP A 225 0.28 18.39 -20.37
CA ASP A 225 0.87 17.84 -21.60
C ASP A 225 0.80 16.31 -21.60
N ARG A 226 -0.33 15.77 -22.08
CA ARG A 226 -0.62 14.33 -22.13
C ARG A 226 0.28 13.54 -23.09
N LYS A 227 1.15 14.21 -23.87
CA LYS A 227 2.19 13.54 -24.67
C LYS A 227 3.40 13.16 -23.82
N ARG A 228 3.65 13.88 -22.73
CA ARG A 228 4.78 13.65 -21.83
C ARG A 228 4.36 13.04 -20.50
N TYR A 229 3.15 13.32 -20.06
CA TYR A 229 2.65 12.91 -18.75
C TYR A 229 1.40 12.03 -18.89
N GLN A 230 1.27 11.06 -18.00
CA GLN A 230 0.11 10.18 -17.92
C GLN A 230 -0.61 10.37 -16.58
N PRO A 231 -1.84 10.92 -16.57
CA PRO A 231 -2.64 11.07 -15.35
C PRO A 231 -3.02 9.72 -14.74
N TRP A 232 -2.68 9.54 -13.46
CA TRP A 232 -3.13 8.47 -12.59
C TRP A 232 -3.84 9.08 -11.37
N PHE A 233 -4.72 8.32 -10.72
CA PHE A 233 -5.44 8.80 -9.54
C PHE A 233 -5.37 7.79 -8.41
N PHE A 234 -4.86 8.19 -7.26
CA PHE A 234 -5.08 7.42 -6.03
C PHE A 234 -6.42 7.85 -5.44
N TYR A 235 -7.44 7.02 -5.62
CA TYR A 235 -8.78 7.27 -5.08
C TYR A 235 -9.04 6.34 -3.91
N TYR A 236 -9.17 6.93 -2.73
CA TYR A 236 -9.19 6.22 -1.45
C TYR A 236 -10.28 6.78 -0.53
N PRO A 237 -10.77 6.00 0.44
CA PRO A 237 -11.74 6.50 1.41
C PRO A 237 -11.08 7.54 2.33
N SER A 238 -11.33 8.82 2.08
CA SER A 238 -10.71 9.93 2.83
C SER A 238 -11.10 9.97 4.32
N GLY A 239 -12.13 9.23 4.73
CA GLY A 239 -12.50 9.05 6.13
C GLY A 239 -11.63 8.04 6.89
N ALA A 240 -10.89 7.18 6.17
CA ALA A 240 -10.06 6.15 6.78
C ALA A 240 -8.78 6.73 7.39
N SER A 241 -8.10 5.95 8.24
CA SER A 241 -6.80 6.34 8.78
C SER A 241 -5.79 6.63 7.66
N LEU A 242 -5.07 7.74 7.79
CA LEU A 242 -4.08 8.18 6.82
C LEU A 242 -2.87 7.25 6.80
N ASP A 243 -2.53 6.63 7.93
CA ASP A 243 -1.48 5.62 8.00
C ASP A 243 -1.84 4.38 7.17
N SER A 244 -3.08 3.88 7.31
CA SER A 244 -3.60 2.78 6.48
C SER A 244 -3.58 3.13 4.99
N MET A 245 -4.01 4.33 4.62
CA MET A 245 -4.05 4.76 3.21
C MET A 245 -2.65 4.95 2.63
N SER A 246 -1.68 5.37 3.44
CA SER A 246 -0.27 5.47 3.03
C SER A 246 0.34 4.09 2.75
N TYR A 247 -0.01 3.08 3.57
CA TYR A 247 0.46 1.71 3.36
C TYR A 247 -0.25 1.02 2.19
N LEU A 248 -1.54 1.31 1.98
CA LEU A 248 -2.26 0.89 0.78
C LEU A 248 -1.63 1.49 -0.49
N LEU A 249 -1.30 2.78 -0.48
CA LEU A 249 -0.61 3.43 -1.59
C LEU A 249 0.73 2.75 -1.90
N TYR A 250 1.49 2.37 -0.86
CA TYR A 250 2.70 1.57 -1.05
C TYR A 250 2.42 0.26 -1.78
N TRP A 251 1.43 -0.52 -1.36
CA TRP A 251 1.08 -1.79 -2.02
C TRP A 251 0.64 -1.60 -3.47
N LYS A 252 -0.17 -0.57 -3.76
CA LYS A 252 -0.60 -0.28 -5.14
C LYS A 252 0.60 0.11 -6.01
N LEU A 253 1.48 0.99 -5.53
CA LEU A 253 2.63 1.45 -6.30
C LEU A 253 3.72 0.39 -6.46
N ILE A 254 3.99 -0.43 -5.45
CA ILE A 254 4.99 -1.49 -5.60
C ILE A 254 4.52 -2.55 -6.60
N ASN A 255 3.22 -2.86 -6.62
CA ASN A 255 2.62 -3.75 -7.62
C ASN A 255 2.76 -3.16 -9.03
N LEU A 256 2.42 -1.88 -9.23
CA LEU A 256 2.61 -1.21 -10.52
C LEU A 256 4.09 -1.13 -10.91
N GLN A 257 4.99 -0.91 -9.95
CA GLN A 257 6.44 -0.84 -10.20
C GLN A 257 7.00 -2.18 -10.67
N ARG A 258 6.53 -3.31 -10.10
CA ARG A 258 6.90 -4.66 -10.57
C ARG A 258 6.44 -4.92 -12.00
N THR A 259 5.28 -4.38 -12.39
CA THR A 259 4.72 -4.61 -13.74
C THR A 259 5.29 -3.66 -14.79
N HIS A 260 5.51 -2.40 -14.44
CA HIS A 260 5.77 -1.31 -15.39
C HIS A 260 7.18 -0.73 -15.33
N HIS A 261 7.90 -0.92 -14.20
CA HIS A 261 9.24 -0.40 -13.95
C HIS A 261 9.42 1.07 -14.35
N PHE A 262 8.44 1.93 -14.04
CA PHE A 262 8.54 3.34 -14.34
C PHE A 262 9.74 3.95 -13.60
N ARG A 263 10.53 4.75 -14.31
CA ARG A 263 11.74 5.39 -13.77
C ARG A 263 11.45 6.64 -12.95
N ARG A 264 10.36 7.32 -13.28
CA ARG A 264 9.97 8.61 -12.72
C ARG A 264 8.50 8.57 -12.36
N ILE A 265 8.13 9.27 -11.31
CA ILE A 265 6.74 9.51 -10.95
C ILE A 265 6.60 10.88 -10.31
N VAL A 266 5.54 11.59 -10.66
CA VAL A 266 5.14 12.83 -10.03
C VAL A 266 3.98 12.54 -9.09
N PHE A 267 4.10 12.92 -7.83
CA PHE A 267 3.00 12.96 -6.88
C PHE A 267 2.44 14.37 -6.83
N THR A 268 1.16 14.53 -7.14
CA THR A 268 0.45 15.82 -7.05
C THR A 268 -0.68 15.64 -6.05
N ALA A 269 -0.56 16.24 -4.88
CA ALA A 269 -1.46 15.98 -3.78
C ALA A 269 -2.09 17.26 -3.26
N HIS A 270 -3.38 17.21 -2.99
CA HIS A 270 -4.15 18.34 -2.44
C HIS A 270 -4.56 18.06 -1.00
N SER A 271 -4.46 19.08 -0.16
CA SER A 271 -4.98 19.07 1.21
C SER A 271 -4.49 17.83 1.98
N MET A 272 -5.38 17.09 2.63
CA MET A 272 -5.08 15.85 3.36
C MET A 272 -4.36 14.79 2.51
N GLY A 273 -4.53 14.77 1.18
CA GLY A 273 -3.80 13.87 0.29
C GLY A 273 -2.28 14.06 0.37
N GLY A 274 -1.82 15.29 0.64
CA GLY A 274 -0.39 15.56 0.83
C GLY A 274 0.19 14.90 2.08
N LEU A 275 -0.61 14.74 3.13
CA LEU A 275 -0.21 14.01 4.34
C LEU A 275 -0.04 12.51 4.07
N VAL A 276 -0.93 11.93 3.26
CA VAL A 276 -0.84 10.52 2.82
C VAL A 276 0.44 10.30 2.01
N VAL A 277 0.70 11.15 1.02
CA VAL A 277 1.92 11.05 0.19
C VAL A 277 3.18 11.24 1.04
N ARG A 278 3.22 12.24 1.94
CA ARG A 278 4.39 12.48 2.79
C ARG A 278 4.69 11.30 3.71
N ASN A 279 3.67 10.69 4.32
CA ASN A 279 3.82 9.51 5.16
C ASN A 279 4.24 8.28 4.35
N PHE A 280 3.68 8.08 3.16
CA PHE A 280 4.13 7.05 2.22
C PHE A 280 5.62 7.21 1.88
N LEU A 281 6.04 8.43 1.48
CA LEU A 281 7.40 8.70 1.04
C LEU A 281 8.44 8.44 2.14
N SER A 282 8.23 8.90 3.38
CA SER A 282 9.23 8.68 4.44
C SER A 282 9.25 7.28 5.04
N ASN A 283 8.15 6.52 4.97
CA ASN A 283 8.15 5.16 5.49
C ASN A 283 8.50 4.10 4.43
N TYR A 284 8.10 4.33 3.16
CA TYR A 284 8.16 3.33 2.10
C TYR A 284 8.78 3.83 0.79
N GLY A 285 8.97 5.15 0.62
CA GLY A 285 9.44 5.73 -0.65
C GLY A 285 10.81 5.25 -1.11
N ALA A 286 11.67 4.80 -0.19
CA ALA A 286 12.95 4.18 -0.53
C ALA A 286 12.81 2.82 -1.26
N GLN A 287 11.69 2.12 -1.03
CA GLN A 287 11.39 0.83 -1.67
C GLN A 287 10.80 1.00 -3.08
N LEU A 288 10.44 2.23 -3.47
CA LEU A 288 10.02 2.57 -4.83
C LEU A 288 11.23 3.13 -5.60
N PRO A 289 11.90 2.34 -6.46
CA PRO A 289 13.11 2.74 -7.19
C PRO A 289 12.80 3.64 -8.41
N ALA A 290 11.95 4.65 -8.20
CA ALA A 290 11.68 5.72 -9.15
C ALA A 290 12.21 7.05 -8.60
N GLU A 291 12.72 7.92 -9.47
CA GLU A 291 12.94 9.35 -9.17
C GLU A 291 11.56 9.99 -8.92
N LYS A 292 11.46 10.83 -7.89
CA LYS A 292 10.17 11.34 -7.40
C LYS A 292 10.17 12.85 -7.45
N THR A 293 9.10 13.41 -7.99
CA THR A 293 8.75 14.80 -7.76
C THR A 293 7.47 14.84 -6.96
N PHE A 294 7.46 15.58 -5.86
CA PHE A 294 6.28 15.75 -5.02
C PHE A 294 5.86 17.22 -5.05
N VAL A 295 4.63 17.47 -5.49
CA VAL A 295 3.98 18.78 -5.41
C VAL A 295 2.78 18.67 -4.48
N SER A 296 2.78 19.45 -3.40
CA SER A 296 1.65 19.54 -2.48
C SER A 296 0.92 20.87 -2.68
N LEU A 297 -0.41 20.85 -2.65
CA LEU A 297 -1.28 22.01 -2.77
C LEU A 297 -2.13 22.14 -1.50
N SER A 298 -1.97 23.22 -0.74
CA SER A 298 -2.76 23.55 0.47
C SER A 298 -2.79 22.42 1.52
N THR A 299 -1.67 21.72 1.71
CA THR A 299 -1.60 20.60 2.66
C THR A 299 -1.47 21.08 4.11
N PRO A 300 -2.32 20.60 5.04
CA PRO A 300 -2.24 20.97 6.47
C PRO A 300 -1.11 20.25 7.21
N TRP A 301 0.15 20.61 6.97
CA TRP A 301 1.33 19.94 7.59
C TRP A 301 1.39 20.04 9.12
N GLY A 302 0.77 21.08 9.68
CA GLY A 302 0.60 21.28 11.11
C GLY A 302 -0.64 20.61 11.70
N GLY A 303 -1.42 19.88 10.90
CA GLY A 303 -2.73 19.36 11.29
C GLY A 303 -3.87 20.36 11.09
N ASP A 304 -5.06 19.98 11.52
CA ASP A 304 -6.29 20.72 11.32
C ASP A 304 -7.04 20.95 12.64
N ALA A 305 -7.36 22.22 12.93
CA ALA A 305 -8.02 22.60 14.18
C ALA A 305 -9.50 22.16 14.23
N MET A 306 -10.14 21.91 13.08
CA MET A 306 -11.48 21.34 13.06
C MET A 306 -11.45 19.86 13.45
N ALA A 307 -10.43 19.11 13.02
CA ALA A 307 -10.20 17.74 13.46
C ALA A 307 -10.00 17.66 14.99
N ASP A 308 -9.19 18.55 15.58
CA ASP A 308 -9.03 18.65 17.05
C ASP A 308 -10.40 18.82 17.76
N ARG A 309 -11.22 19.76 17.27
CA ARG A 309 -12.57 19.99 17.83
C ARG A 309 -13.50 18.80 17.61
N GLY A 310 -13.46 18.20 16.43
CA GLY A 310 -14.29 17.06 16.04
C GLY A 310 -14.01 15.84 16.91
N VAL A 311 -12.74 15.51 17.16
CA VAL A 311 -12.35 14.42 18.06
C VAL A 311 -12.80 14.70 19.49
N ALA A 312 -12.66 15.93 19.97
CA ALA A 312 -12.97 16.28 21.36
C ALA A 312 -14.48 16.35 21.66
N HIS A 313 -15.32 16.71 20.68
CA HIS A 313 -16.73 17.05 20.95
C HIS A 313 -17.75 16.25 20.12
N SER A 314 -17.35 15.53 19.07
CA SER A 314 -18.29 14.78 18.24
C SER A 314 -18.72 13.47 18.90
N PRO A 315 -20.02 13.10 18.86
CA PRO A 315 -20.49 11.80 19.32
C PRO A 315 -20.03 10.63 18.43
N ALA A 316 -19.53 10.91 17.21
CA ALA A 316 -18.94 9.94 16.31
C ALA A 316 -17.69 10.55 15.65
N VAL A 317 -16.58 9.83 15.71
CA VAL A 317 -15.28 10.30 15.21
C VAL A 317 -14.93 9.56 13.93
N VAL A 318 -14.69 10.30 12.85
CA VAL A 318 -14.18 9.76 11.59
C VAL A 318 -12.70 9.39 11.79
N PRO A 319 -12.23 8.20 11.39
CA PRO A 319 -10.85 7.75 11.65
C PRO A 319 -9.76 8.75 11.21
N SER A 320 -9.91 9.41 10.06
CA SER A 320 -8.94 10.41 9.58
C SER A 320 -8.80 11.63 10.49
N TRP A 321 -9.83 11.99 11.26
CA TRP A 321 -9.74 13.12 12.20
C TRP A 321 -8.72 12.85 13.29
N ASN A 322 -8.58 11.60 13.75
CA ASN A 322 -7.56 11.25 14.74
C ASN A 322 -6.14 11.51 14.22
N ASP A 323 -5.91 11.27 12.93
CA ASP A 323 -4.63 11.44 12.26
C ASP A 323 -4.34 12.90 11.87
N MET A 324 -5.36 13.75 11.76
CA MET A 324 -5.22 15.17 11.41
C MET A 324 -5.03 16.11 12.61
N GLN A 325 -5.14 15.61 13.83
CA GLN A 325 -4.92 16.43 15.03
C GLN A 325 -3.50 17.01 15.07
N ALA A 326 -3.35 18.29 15.35
CA ALA A 326 -2.06 18.98 15.31
C ALA A 326 -1.03 18.38 16.28
N GLY A 327 -1.49 18.06 17.50
CA GLY A 327 -0.70 17.34 18.51
C GLY A 327 -0.70 15.81 18.36
N GLY A 328 -1.40 15.28 17.35
CA GLY A 328 -1.62 13.85 17.17
C GLY A 328 -0.38 13.09 16.71
N ARG A 329 -0.32 11.80 17.05
CA ARG A 329 0.79 10.89 16.73
C ARG A 329 1.17 10.93 15.25
N PHE A 330 0.18 10.92 14.36
CA PHE A 330 0.41 10.88 12.91
C PHE A 330 1.13 12.15 12.41
N ILE A 331 0.59 13.35 12.68
CA ILE A 331 1.22 14.64 12.31
C ILE A 331 2.62 14.79 12.88
N GLN A 332 2.87 14.30 14.11
CA GLN A 332 4.19 14.34 14.72
C GLN A 332 5.17 13.35 14.09
N SER A 333 4.68 12.28 13.47
CA SER A 333 5.53 11.25 12.86
C SER A 333 6.03 11.60 11.45
N LEU A 334 5.34 12.50 10.73
CA LEU A 334 5.63 12.85 9.33
C LEU A 334 7.11 13.20 9.08
N TYR A 335 7.74 13.90 10.02
CA TYR A 335 9.10 14.42 9.90
C TYR A 335 10.13 13.69 10.78
N GLN A 336 9.76 12.54 11.38
CA GLN A 336 10.73 11.69 12.11
C GLN A 336 11.76 11.05 11.16
N ARG A 337 11.43 10.96 9.87
CA ARG A 337 12.31 10.52 8.80
C ARG A 337 12.29 11.55 7.67
N PRO A 338 13.46 11.92 7.12
CA PRO A 338 13.51 12.80 5.97
C PRO A 338 12.86 12.13 4.76
N LEU A 339 12.49 12.95 3.76
CA LEU A 339 12.15 12.42 2.45
C LEU A 339 13.33 11.61 1.85
N PRO A 340 13.05 10.57 1.05
CA PRO A 340 14.12 9.85 0.33
C PRO A 340 14.93 10.83 -0.52
N GLY A 341 16.26 10.67 -0.56
CA GLY A 341 17.17 11.59 -1.24
C GLY A 341 16.96 11.74 -2.76
N ASN A 342 16.14 10.87 -3.38
CA ASN A 342 15.71 10.97 -4.78
C ASN A 342 14.31 11.61 -4.94
N THR A 343 13.92 12.48 -4.01
CA THR A 343 12.64 13.19 -4.01
C THR A 343 12.87 14.70 -4.06
N ASP A 344 12.46 15.34 -5.16
CA ASP A 344 12.34 16.80 -5.22
C ASP A 344 10.95 17.21 -4.73
N TYR A 345 10.86 18.07 -3.70
CA TYR A 345 9.61 18.51 -3.10
C TYR A 345 9.32 20.00 -3.36
N TYR A 346 8.09 20.32 -3.76
CA TYR A 346 7.59 21.66 -4.04
C TYR A 346 6.29 21.91 -3.25
N LEU A 347 6.24 23.03 -2.53
CA LEU A 347 5.11 23.39 -1.66
C LEU A 347 4.32 24.53 -2.29
N PHE A 348 3.05 24.27 -2.61
CA PHE A 348 2.09 25.26 -3.10
C PHE A 348 1.05 25.49 -1.99
N PHE A 349 0.74 26.75 -1.69
CA PHE A 349 -0.21 27.11 -0.64
C PHE A 349 -1.14 28.24 -1.09
N GLY A 350 -2.38 28.21 -0.61
CA GLY A 350 -3.38 29.25 -0.84
C GLY A 350 -3.38 30.24 0.31
N HIS A 351 -3.87 31.46 0.09
CA HIS A 351 -3.99 32.44 1.18
C HIS A 351 -5.23 33.35 1.06
N ALA A 352 -6.18 33.03 0.18
CA ALA A 352 -7.39 33.82 -0.02
C ALA A 352 -8.53 33.45 0.97
N GLY A 353 -8.18 33.16 2.23
CA GLY A 353 -9.17 32.94 3.28
C GLY A 353 -9.85 34.24 3.72
N GLY A 354 -11.19 34.22 3.79
CA GLY A 354 -11.95 35.35 4.30
C GLY A 354 -11.74 35.59 5.80
N TYR A 355 -11.66 36.86 6.20
CA TYR A 355 -11.65 37.24 7.62
C TYR A 355 -12.97 36.81 8.30
N SER A 356 -12.87 36.16 9.46
CA SER A 356 -14.01 35.82 10.30
C SER A 356 -13.71 36.16 11.76
N PHE A 357 -14.67 36.75 12.49
CA PHE A 357 -14.54 36.96 13.93
C PHE A 357 -14.33 35.66 14.73
N LEU A 358 -14.64 34.50 14.15
CA LEU A 358 -14.42 33.17 14.73
C LEU A 358 -13.07 32.54 14.34
N HIS A 359 -12.36 33.11 13.35
CA HIS A 359 -11.06 32.62 12.84
C HIS A 359 -10.13 33.82 12.67
N SER A 360 -9.42 34.19 13.74
CA SER A 360 -8.49 35.33 13.76
C SER A 360 -7.14 35.05 13.10
N ALA A 361 -6.90 33.83 12.63
CA ALA A 361 -5.69 33.43 11.93
C ALA A 361 -5.83 33.61 10.42
N ASN A 362 -4.72 33.86 9.72
CA ASN A 362 -4.69 33.82 8.25
C ASN A 362 -4.90 32.38 7.78
N THR A 363 -5.77 32.20 6.78
CA THR A 363 -6.16 30.89 6.25
C THR A 363 -6.25 30.95 4.73
N ASP A 364 -6.35 29.79 4.10
CA ASP A 364 -6.85 29.64 2.73
C ASP A 364 -8.39 29.45 2.68
N GLY A 365 -9.09 29.72 3.79
CA GLY A 365 -10.53 29.50 3.92
C GLY A 365 -10.90 28.16 4.57
N ALA A 366 -9.97 27.21 4.67
CA ALA A 366 -10.17 25.96 5.41
C ALA A 366 -9.03 25.69 6.41
N VAL A 367 -7.79 25.83 5.96
CA VAL A 367 -6.58 25.52 6.71
C VAL A 367 -5.85 26.81 7.07
N THR A 368 -5.18 26.83 8.22
CA THR A 368 -4.35 27.98 8.61
C THR A 368 -3.03 27.99 7.85
N LEU A 369 -2.54 29.19 7.49
CA LEU A 369 -1.22 29.34 6.88
C LEU A 369 -0.10 28.78 7.76
N ALA A 370 -0.26 28.83 9.09
CA ALA A 370 0.70 28.23 10.02
C ALA A 370 0.80 26.71 9.86
N SER A 371 -0.32 26.04 9.52
CA SER A 371 -0.34 24.62 9.22
C SER A 371 0.22 24.33 7.82
N GLU A 372 -0.18 25.09 6.80
CA GLU A 372 0.34 24.96 5.42
C GLU A 372 1.83 25.27 5.30
N LEU A 373 2.36 26.12 6.18
CA LEU A 373 3.76 26.55 6.20
C LEU A 373 4.47 26.07 7.46
N ARG A 374 4.19 24.85 7.93
CA ARG A 374 4.94 24.25 9.03
C ARG A 374 6.45 24.28 8.74
N PRO A 375 7.33 24.71 9.68
CA PRO A 375 8.75 24.92 9.41
C PRO A 375 9.48 23.72 8.80
N GLN A 376 9.17 22.50 9.26
CA GLN A 376 9.78 21.28 8.72
C GLN A 376 9.38 21.03 7.25
N ALA A 377 8.15 21.36 6.86
CA ALA A 377 7.70 21.26 5.46
C ALA A 377 8.47 22.25 4.58
N GLN A 378 8.63 23.49 5.07
CA GLN A 378 9.38 24.52 4.36
C GLN A 378 10.86 24.15 4.19
N ALA A 379 11.47 23.56 5.22
CA ALA A 379 12.88 23.16 5.19
C ALA A 379 13.18 22.03 4.19
N GLU A 380 12.22 21.13 3.94
CA GLU A 380 12.36 20.07 2.92
C GLU A 380 11.99 20.54 1.50
N ALA A 381 11.24 21.64 1.37
CA ALA A 381 10.77 22.14 0.10
C ALA A 381 11.90 22.83 -0.67
N ARG A 382 12.11 22.41 -1.92
CA ARG A 382 13.04 23.06 -2.85
C ARG A 382 12.60 24.47 -3.21
N MET A 383 11.28 24.66 -3.38
CA MET A 383 10.64 25.93 -3.63
C MET A 383 9.26 25.96 -2.97
N ILE A 384 8.85 27.17 -2.59
CA ILE A 384 7.56 27.45 -1.95
C ILE A 384 6.86 28.53 -2.79
N TYR A 385 5.61 28.28 -3.16
CA TYR A 385 4.80 29.18 -3.98
C TYR A 385 3.47 29.47 -3.28
N GLY A 386 3.16 30.76 -3.07
CA GLY A 386 1.89 31.22 -2.55
C GLY A 386 0.98 31.72 -3.67
N PHE A 387 -0.32 31.51 -3.53
CA PHE A 387 -1.33 31.92 -4.49
C PHE A 387 -2.50 32.62 -3.79
N ASP A 388 -3.04 33.65 -4.44
CA ASP A 388 -4.28 34.32 -4.03
C ASP A 388 -5.49 33.46 -4.40
N GLU A 389 -5.51 32.26 -3.85
CA GLU A 389 -6.52 31.23 -4.05
C GLU A 389 -6.95 30.72 -2.67
N ASP A 390 -8.21 30.31 -2.57
CA ASP A 390 -8.70 29.57 -1.42
C ASP A 390 -8.31 28.08 -1.50
N HIS A 391 -8.69 27.32 -0.48
CA HIS A 391 -8.36 25.91 -0.34
C HIS A 391 -8.71 25.06 -1.56
N THR A 392 -9.76 25.41 -2.30
CA THR A 392 -10.29 24.61 -3.42
C THR A 392 -10.03 25.22 -4.79
N SER A 393 -10.11 26.55 -4.91
CA SER A 393 -9.87 27.31 -6.14
C SER A 393 -8.45 27.14 -6.68
N ILE A 394 -7.47 26.83 -5.83
CA ILE A 394 -6.10 26.49 -6.26
C ILE A 394 -6.06 25.32 -7.27
N LEU A 395 -7.04 24.40 -7.24
CA LEU A 395 -7.16 23.29 -8.20
C LEU A 395 -7.65 23.71 -9.59
N HIS A 396 -8.19 24.91 -9.71
CA HIS A 396 -8.72 25.48 -10.96
C HIS A 396 -7.96 26.74 -11.39
N SER A 397 -6.91 27.12 -10.66
CA SER A 397 -6.15 28.34 -10.88
C SER A 397 -5.22 28.21 -12.09
N PRO A 398 -5.36 29.09 -13.11
CA PRO A 398 -4.41 29.16 -14.22
C PRO A 398 -3.00 29.53 -13.76
N GLN A 399 -2.88 30.37 -12.71
CA GLN A 399 -1.59 30.78 -12.17
C GLN A 399 -0.90 29.63 -11.44
N ALA A 400 -1.63 28.90 -10.60
CA ALA A 400 -1.10 27.72 -9.92
C ALA A 400 -0.68 26.66 -10.94
N PHE A 401 -1.52 26.39 -11.94
CA PHE A 401 -1.20 25.42 -12.98
C PHE A 401 0.03 25.83 -13.81
N ALA A 402 0.17 27.10 -14.19
CA ALA A 402 1.35 27.56 -14.93
C ALA A 402 2.66 27.32 -14.14
N ARG A 403 2.64 27.52 -12.82
CA ARG A 403 3.78 27.19 -11.95
C ARG A 403 4.00 25.70 -11.82
N TYR A 404 2.92 24.94 -11.69
CA TYR A 404 2.97 23.48 -11.66
C TYR A 404 3.60 22.91 -12.94
N ALA A 405 3.18 23.36 -14.11
CA ALA A 405 3.76 22.96 -15.40
C ALA A 405 5.27 23.26 -15.47
N ALA A 406 5.71 24.43 -14.99
CA ALA A 406 7.14 24.77 -14.92
C ALA A 406 7.93 23.86 -13.96
N VAL A 407 7.32 23.42 -12.86
CA VAL A 407 7.90 22.40 -11.97
C VAL A 407 8.04 21.06 -12.69
N LEU A 408 7.00 20.62 -13.41
CA LEU A 408 7.06 19.39 -14.21
C LEU A 408 8.14 19.45 -15.30
N ASP A 409 8.28 20.60 -15.96
CA ASP A 409 9.34 20.83 -16.93
C ASP A 409 10.72 20.79 -16.28
N THR A 410 10.89 21.33 -15.07
CA THR A 410 12.15 21.26 -14.34
C THR A 410 12.49 19.83 -13.92
N ALA A 411 11.50 19.10 -13.38
CA ALA A 411 11.63 17.69 -13.00
C ALA A 411 12.04 16.80 -14.19
N THR A 412 11.68 17.20 -15.41
CA THR A 412 12.09 16.50 -16.62
C THR A 412 13.37 17.05 -17.24
N ALA A 413 13.64 18.35 -17.13
CA ALA A 413 14.82 19.06 -17.63
C ALA A 413 16.08 18.85 -16.77
N GLY A 414 15.98 18.24 -15.58
CA GLY A 414 17.13 17.58 -14.93
C GLY A 414 17.82 16.53 -15.82
N ALA A 415 17.22 16.17 -16.96
CA ALA A 415 17.84 15.44 -18.08
C ALA A 415 18.76 16.30 -19.00
N GLY A 416 18.93 17.59 -18.73
CA GLY A 416 19.78 18.53 -19.48
C GLY A 416 21.20 18.72 -18.91
N GLY A 417 21.51 18.16 -17.74
CA GLY A 417 22.89 17.76 -17.44
C GLY A 417 23.19 16.55 -18.33
N ALA A 418 24.40 16.52 -18.93
CA ALA A 418 24.85 15.56 -19.96
C ALA A 418 23.97 14.30 -20.09
N PRO A 419 23.45 13.97 -21.29
CA PRO A 419 22.50 12.87 -21.47
C PRO A 419 22.98 11.68 -20.65
N ALA A 420 22.14 11.20 -19.71
CA ALA A 420 22.51 10.11 -18.83
C ALA A 420 23.20 9.07 -19.69
N ALA A 421 24.50 8.83 -19.41
CA ALA A 421 25.37 8.05 -20.30
C ALA A 421 24.58 6.81 -20.72
N PRO A 422 24.47 6.51 -22.03
CA PRO A 422 23.48 5.56 -22.52
C PRO A 422 23.59 4.28 -21.69
N GLY A 423 22.54 4.00 -20.93
CA GLY A 423 22.55 2.88 -20.03
C GLY A 423 22.41 1.57 -20.79
N GLY A 424 22.79 0.48 -20.15
CA GLY A 424 22.48 -0.86 -20.63
C GLY A 424 21.23 -1.41 -19.97
N HIS A 425 20.76 -2.55 -20.44
CA HIS A 425 19.67 -3.28 -19.82
C HIS A 425 20.17 -4.65 -19.35
N VAL A 426 19.35 -5.38 -18.62
CA VAL A 426 19.55 -6.81 -18.40
C VAL A 426 18.27 -7.54 -18.78
N ARG A 427 18.39 -8.75 -19.35
CA ARG A 427 17.25 -9.63 -19.62
C ARG A 427 17.22 -10.70 -18.55
N VAL A 428 16.14 -10.75 -17.75
CA VAL A 428 16.01 -11.69 -16.63
C VAL A 428 15.06 -12.83 -17.00
N ALA A 429 15.51 -14.06 -16.78
CA ALA A 429 14.68 -15.26 -16.84
C ALA A 429 14.78 -16.02 -15.52
N LEU A 430 13.65 -16.16 -14.82
CA LEU A 430 13.58 -16.90 -13.56
C LEU A 430 13.03 -18.30 -13.78
N HIS A 431 13.76 -19.30 -13.28
CA HIS A 431 13.38 -20.71 -13.40
C HIS A 431 13.17 -21.33 -12.01
N TYR A 432 11.93 -21.35 -11.56
CA TYR A 432 11.55 -21.99 -10.30
C TYR A 432 11.52 -23.52 -10.45
N GLY A 433 12.44 -24.21 -9.77
CA GLY A 433 12.44 -25.67 -9.68
C GLY A 433 11.41 -26.17 -8.66
N GLY A 434 10.79 -27.32 -8.91
CA GLY A 434 10.06 -28.09 -7.88
C GLY A 434 8.92 -27.36 -7.14
N ALA A 435 8.37 -26.27 -7.69
CA ALA A 435 7.32 -25.49 -7.01
C ALA A 435 5.98 -26.26 -7.02
N GLY A 436 5.78 -27.09 -6.00
CA GLY A 436 4.49 -27.71 -5.71
C GLY A 436 3.44 -26.65 -5.38
N GLY A 437 2.61 -26.33 -6.37
CA GLY A 437 1.24 -25.82 -6.23
C GLY A 437 0.99 -24.38 -5.73
N LEU A 438 1.93 -23.72 -5.05
CA LEU A 438 1.74 -22.34 -4.57
C LEU A 438 2.51 -21.31 -5.39
N ALA A 439 1.93 -20.12 -5.53
CA ALA A 439 2.59 -18.98 -6.15
C ALA A 439 3.74 -18.50 -5.24
N PRO A 440 4.99 -18.44 -5.74
CA PRO A 440 6.12 -17.92 -4.97
C PRO A 440 5.92 -16.44 -4.65
N ALA A 441 6.55 -15.96 -3.56
CA ALA A 441 6.61 -14.53 -3.30
C ALA A 441 7.39 -13.79 -4.39
N GLU A 442 7.05 -12.53 -4.59
CA GLU A 442 7.61 -11.73 -5.67
C GLU A 442 9.08 -11.34 -5.40
N PRO A 443 10.03 -11.71 -6.28
CA PRO A 443 11.45 -11.56 -6.01
C PRO A 443 11.95 -10.11 -6.12
N LEU A 444 13.19 -9.91 -5.67
CA LEU A 444 13.95 -8.69 -5.84
C LEU A 444 15.23 -8.99 -6.62
N LEU A 445 15.47 -8.24 -7.69
CA LEU A 445 16.77 -8.19 -8.35
C LEU A 445 17.65 -7.17 -7.65
N VAL A 446 18.86 -7.57 -7.30
CA VAL A 446 19.83 -6.74 -6.60
C VAL A 446 21.06 -6.56 -7.48
N LEU A 447 21.36 -5.32 -7.87
CA LEU A 447 22.59 -4.97 -8.58
C LEU A 447 23.50 -4.21 -7.63
N THR A 448 24.67 -4.77 -7.33
CA THR A 448 25.69 -4.13 -6.51
C THR A 448 26.84 -3.68 -7.41
N PRO A 449 27.05 -2.36 -7.60
CA PRO A 449 28.16 -1.84 -8.38
C PRO A 449 29.52 -2.30 -7.83
N ALA A 450 30.43 -2.76 -8.70
CA ALA A 450 31.75 -3.24 -8.28
C ALA A 450 32.69 -2.11 -7.85
N ASP A 451 32.43 -0.87 -8.30
CA ASP A 451 33.25 0.31 -7.97
C ASP A 451 33.01 0.84 -6.56
N GLY A 452 31.94 0.40 -5.88
CA GLY A 452 31.53 0.85 -4.55
C GLY A 452 31.14 2.33 -4.44
N ALA A 453 31.23 3.10 -5.54
CA ALA A 453 30.91 4.51 -5.58
C ALA A 453 29.40 4.75 -5.65
N GLN A 454 28.68 3.80 -6.24
CA GLN A 454 27.22 3.82 -6.33
C GLN A 454 26.59 2.87 -5.29
N GLY A 455 25.47 3.30 -4.72
CA GLY A 455 24.67 2.45 -3.85
C GLY A 455 24.09 1.25 -4.59
N ARG A 456 23.79 0.18 -3.86
CA ARG A 456 23.09 -0.99 -4.37
C ARG A 456 21.73 -0.59 -4.96
N ILE A 457 21.42 -1.10 -6.15
CA ILE A 457 20.14 -0.91 -6.83
C ILE A 457 19.27 -2.14 -6.54
N VAL A 458 18.05 -1.91 -6.06
CA VAL A 458 17.07 -2.97 -5.79
C VAL A 458 15.88 -2.76 -6.70
N VAL A 459 15.57 -3.77 -7.51
CA VAL A 459 14.49 -3.73 -8.50
C VAL A 459 13.45 -4.81 -8.13
N PRO A 460 12.24 -4.42 -7.73
CA PRO A 460 11.11 -5.34 -7.62
C PRO A 460 10.76 -5.91 -9.00
N ILE A 461 10.67 -7.22 -9.10
CA ILE A 461 10.33 -7.95 -10.35
C ILE A 461 9.20 -8.94 -10.10
N LEU A 462 8.68 -9.56 -11.15
CA LEU A 462 7.63 -10.57 -11.05
C LEU A 462 8.23 -11.98 -11.03
N ALA A 463 7.69 -12.88 -10.21
CA ALA A 463 8.10 -14.28 -10.16
C ALA A 463 7.80 -15.00 -11.49
N GLY A 464 6.81 -14.52 -12.23
CA GLY A 464 6.48 -15.01 -13.56
C GLY A 464 7.34 -14.43 -14.69
N ASP A 465 8.28 -13.53 -14.40
CA ASP A 465 9.08 -12.88 -15.45
C ASP A 465 9.94 -13.90 -16.22
N ARG A 466 9.68 -13.96 -17.53
CA ARG A 466 10.46 -14.71 -18.51
C ARG A 466 10.99 -13.74 -19.53
N GLU A 467 12.31 -13.71 -19.69
CA GLU A 467 13.00 -12.85 -20.65
C GLU A 467 12.68 -11.35 -20.50
N ARG A 468 12.37 -10.91 -19.27
CA ARG A 468 11.99 -9.52 -18.99
C ARG A 468 13.21 -8.61 -19.10
N GLN A 469 13.14 -7.60 -19.96
CA GLN A 469 14.19 -6.58 -20.05
C GLN A 469 13.98 -5.49 -18.99
N LEU A 470 15.03 -5.22 -18.20
CA LEU A 470 15.05 -4.24 -17.11
C LEU A 470 16.13 -3.19 -17.34
N GLY A 471 15.85 -1.93 -17.00
CA GLY A 471 16.77 -0.81 -17.17
C GLY A 471 16.09 0.43 -17.77
N PRO A 472 16.85 1.40 -18.29
CA PRO A 472 18.31 1.39 -18.40
C PRO A 472 19.02 1.59 -17.04
N PHE A 473 20.09 0.84 -16.82
CA PHE A 473 21.05 1.02 -15.72
C PHE A 473 22.30 1.74 -16.21
N ALA A 474 23.00 2.43 -15.32
CA ALA A 474 24.28 3.04 -15.66
C ALA A 474 25.27 1.98 -16.19
N ALA A 475 26.17 2.40 -17.09
CA ALA A 475 27.21 1.50 -17.56
C ALA A 475 28.21 1.20 -16.43
N GLY A 476 28.62 -0.05 -16.31
CA GLY A 476 29.50 -0.51 -15.23
C GLY A 476 29.54 -2.01 -15.06
N VAL A 477 30.34 -2.47 -14.10
CA VAL A 477 30.39 -3.87 -13.68
C VAL A 477 29.57 -4.02 -12.40
N TYR A 478 28.67 -4.99 -12.38
CA TYR A 478 27.74 -5.23 -11.29
C TYR A 478 27.83 -6.68 -10.83
N GLU A 479 27.82 -6.88 -9.51
CA GLU A 479 27.45 -8.14 -8.91
C GLU A 479 25.93 -8.20 -8.81
N VAL A 480 25.33 -9.13 -9.56
CA VAL A 480 23.88 -9.31 -9.63
C VAL A 480 23.46 -10.51 -8.79
N ALA A 481 22.39 -10.36 -8.01
CA ALA A 481 21.78 -11.42 -7.22
C ALA A 481 20.25 -11.32 -7.26
N VAL A 482 19.57 -12.44 -7.02
CA VAL A 482 18.11 -12.48 -6.85
C VAL A 482 17.78 -12.95 -5.44
N ILE A 483 16.91 -12.20 -4.77
CA ILE A 483 16.31 -12.55 -3.49
C ILE A 483 14.89 -13.02 -3.76
N SER A 484 14.60 -14.26 -3.43
CA SER A 484 13.26 -14.84 -3.50
C SER A 484 13.04 -15.64 -2.24
N HIS A 485 12.16 -15.17 -1.35
CA HIS A 485 11.85 -15.90 -0.12
C HIS A 485 11.36 -17.32 -0.43
N GLY A 486 11.81 -18.31 0.34
CA GLY A 486 11.55 -19.74 0.08
C GLY A 486 12.44 -20.36 -1.01
N PHE A 487 13.34 -19.62 -1.65
CA PHE A 487 14.20 -20.13 -2.72
C PHE A 487 15.65 -19.65 -2.57
N THR A 488 16.58 -20.47 -3.06
CA THR A 488 17.98 -20.09 -3.23
C THR A 488 18.28 -19.94 -4.72
N ALA A 489 18.89 -18.82 -5.10
CA ALA A 489 19.34 -18.55 -6.46
C ALA A 489 20.64 -19.29 -6.80
N LEU A 490 20.70 -19.87 -7.99
CA LEU A 490 21.87 -20.53 -8.56
C LEU A 490 22.18 -19.93 -9.95
N PRO A 491 23.33 -19.25 -10.12
CA PRO A 491 24.31 -18.92 -9.10
C PRO A 491 23.77 -17.88 -8.09
N ALA A 492 24.28 -17.88 -6.86
CA ALA A 492 23.85 -16.94 -5.83
C ALA A 492 24.23 -15.48 -6.16
N ARG A 493 25.33 -15.31 -6.90
CA ARG A 493 25.81 -14.03 -7.45
C ARG A 493 26.39 -14.25 -8.84
N ARG A 494 26.25 -13.26 -9.71
CA ARG A 494 26.83 -13.26 -11.05
C ARG A 494 27.38 -11.88 -11.36
N THR A 495 28.65 -11.82 -11.74
CA THR A 495 29.24 -10.61 -12.29
C THR A 495 28.69 -10.36 -13.69
N VAL A 496 28.20 -9.14 -13.94
CA VAL A 496 27.66 -8.71 -15.22
C VAL A 496 28.23 -7.35 -15.57
N THR A 497 28.71 -7.20 -16.80
CA THR A 497 29.06 -5.90 -17.38
C THR A 497 27.83 -5.36 -18.12
N ILE A 498 27.36 -4.19 -17.69
CA ILE A 498 26.27 -3.46 -18.34
C ILE A 498 26.92 -2.33 -19.13
N ALA A 499 26.64 -2.25 -20.43
CA ALA A 499 27.12 -1.18 -21.29
C ALA A 499 25.99 -0.65 -22.17
N ALA A 500 26.18 0.56 -22.70
CA ALA A 500 25.26 1.22 -23.62
C ALA A 500 24.79 0.29 -24.75
N GLY A 501 23.47 0.13 -24.88
CA GLY A 501 22.86 -0.67 -25.95
C GLY A 501 23.04 -2.19 -25.81
N GLN A 502 23.70 -2.67 -24.75
CA GLN A 502 23.82 -4.10 -24.46
C GLN A 502 22.69 -4.57 -23.52
N VAL A 503 22.32 -5.84 -23.68
CA VAL A 503 21.30 -6.53 -22.87
C VAL A 503 21.81 -7.92 -22.47
N PRO A 504 22.78 -8.04 -21.55
CA PRO A 504 23.21 -9.33 -21.01
C PRO A 504 22.04 -10.14 -20.43
N ASP A 505 22.08 -11.45 -20.68
CA ASP A 505 21.09 -12.41 -20.19
C ASP A 505 21.44 -12.93 -18.79
N LEU A 506 20.42 -12.94 -17.94
CA LEU A 506 20.42 -13.41 -16.56
C LEU A 506 19.43 -14.56 -16.42
N ASP A 507 19.89 -15.75 -16.78
CA ASP A 507 19.19 -17.00 -16.49
C ASP A 507 19.51 -17.44 -15.05
N ILE A 508 18.49 -17.46 -14.20
CA ILE A 508 18.66 -17.74 -12.77
C ILE A 508 17.74 -18.88 -12.37
N ALA A 509 18.34 -19.99 -11.95
CA ALA A 509 17.61 -21.11 -11.37
C ALA A 509 17.30 -20.81 -9.90
N LEU A 510 16.05 -21.04 -9.50
CA LEU A 510 15.57 -20.86 -8.13
C LEU A 510 15.17 -22.22 -7.57
N SER A 511 15.98 -22.72 -6.65
CA SER A 511 15.75 -24.02 -6.01
C SER A 511 14.98 -23.83 -4.69
N PRO A 512 13.91 -24.61 -4.44
CA PRO A 512 13.14 -24.55 -3.20
C PRO A 512 14.02 -24.79 -1.98
N VAL A 513 13.88 -23.96 -0.96
CA VAL A 513 14.49 -24.16 0.36
C VAL A 513 13.51 -23.77 1.46
N GLY A 514 13.58 -24.44 2.61
CA GLY A 514 12.78 -24.05 3.77
C GLY A 514 13.30 -22.73 4.36
N THR A 515 12.41 -21.75 4.51
CA THR A 515 12.72 -20.47 5.17
C THR A 515 11.64 -20.12 6.17
N LEU A 516 12.04 -19.50 7.28
CA LEU A 516 11.13 -18.92 8.26
C LEU A 516 11.58 -17.51 8.58
N PHE A 517 10.76 -16.53 8.24
CA PHE A 517 10.95 -15.14 8.63
C PHE A 517 9.91 -14.76 9.69
N GLY A 518 10.30 -13.89 10.62
CA GLY A 518 9.37 -13.32 11.58
C GLY A 518 9.88 -12.02 12.19
N TYR A 519 8.95 -11.28 12.78
CA TYR A 519 9.28 -10.09 13.55
C TYR A 519 8.32 -9.91 14.73
N ILE A 520 8.82 -9.29 15.79
CA ILE A 520 8.03 -8.89 16.95
C ILE A 520 7.46 -7.50 16.66
N GLY A 521 6.14 -7.38 16.66
CA GLY A 521 5.46 -6.11 16.40
C GLY A 521 5.56 -5.16 17.59
N ALA A 522 5.62 -3.86 17.32
CA ALA A 522 5.54 -2.82 18.34
C ALA A 522 4.26 -2.97 19.18
N GLU A 523 4.33 -2.63 20.47
CA GLU A 523 3.14 -2.58 21.32
C GLU A 523 2.17 -1.51 20.81
N VAL A 524 0.90 -1.88 20.67
CA VAL A 524 -0.16 -0.99 20.20
C VAL A 524 -1.43 -1.29 21.00
N THR A 525 -2.13 -0.24 21.42
CA THR A 525 -3.48 -0.33 21.99
C THR A 525 -4.54 -0.44 20.89
N ALA A 526 -5.76 -0.81 21.26
CA ALA A 526 -6.89 -0.83 20.34
C ALA A 526 -7.16 0.60 19.81
N GLY A 527 -6.91 0.82 18.52
CA GLY A 527 -7.01 2.13 17.86
C GLY A 527 -5.71 2.67 17.27
N GLU A 528 -4.54 2.22 17.76
CA GLU A 528 -3.23 2.74 17.32
C GLU A 528 -2.66 2.04 16.07
N ASN A 529 -3.26 0.92 15.66
CA ASN A 529 -2.92 0.18 14.46
C ASN A 529 -4.23 -0.20 13.71
N PRO A 530 -4.87 0.76 13.02
CA PRO A 530 -6.12 0.52 12.30
C PRO A 530 -6.03 -0.59 11.24
N ALA A 531 -7.17 -1.03 10.70
CA ALA A 531 -7.16 -1.95 9.57
C ALA A 531 -6.33 -1.38 8.40
N GLY A 532 -5.47 -2.20 7.82
CA GLY A 532 -4.67 -1.79 6.67
C GLY A 532 -3.38 -1.04 7.01
N SER A 533 -3.05 -0.78 8.27
CA SER A 533 -1.74 -0.20 8.65
C SER A 533 -0.66 -1.27 8.82
N PHE A 534 0.60 -0.88 8.60
CA PHE A 534 1.74 -1.74 8.87
C PHE A 534 2.13 -1.65 10.35
N ARG A 535 2.04 -2.76 11.08
CA ARG A 535 2.55 -2.82 12.45
C ARG A 535 4.07 -2.90 12.41
N LYS A 536 4.73 -1.78 12.71
CA LYS A 536 6.20 -1.66 12.71
C LYS A 536 6.86 -2.68 13.66
N PRO A 537 8.09 -3.13 13.38
CA PRO A 537 8.86 -3.92 14.34
C PRO A 537 9.06 -3.18 15.67
N HIS A 538 9.13 -3.93 16.77
CA HIS A 538 9.24 -3.36 18.10
C HIS A 538 10.54 -2.55 18.23
N PRO A 539 10.47 -1.23 18.52
CA PRO A 539 11.61 -0.34 18.35
C PRO A 539 12.70 -0.50 19.39
N GLY A 540 12.41 -1.07 20.56
CA GLY A 540 13.36 -1.23 21.66
C GLY A 540 13.10 -2.45 22.52
N ILE A 541 12.82 -3.60 21.91
CA ILE A 541 12.70 -4.85 22.66
C ILE A 541 14.10 -5.45 22.85
N ASP A 542 14.39 -5.89 24.07
CA ASP A 542 15.60 -6.61 24.41
C ASP A 542 15.31 -8.12 24.38
N ILE A 543 15.59 -8.74 23.23
CA ILE A 543 15.42 -10.18 23.02
C ILE A 543 16.70 -10.89 23.47
N ASP A 544 16.54 -11.87 24.36
CA ASP A 544 17.65 -12.70 24.86
C ASP A 544 17.99 -13.80 23.87
N ALA A 545 16.97 -14.49 23.35
CA ALA A 545 17.14 -15.60 22.43
C ALA A 545 15.91 -15.84 21.56
N ILE A 546 16.15 -16.22 20.30
CA ILE A 546 15.17 -16.74 19.36
C ILE A 546 15.62 -18.15 18.99
N THR A 547 14.91 -19.16 19.48
CA THR A 547 15.26 -20.58 19.24
C THR A 547 14.22 -21.22 18.32
N LEU A 548 14.69 -21.83 17.25
CA LEU A 548 13.91 -22.69 16.39
C LEU A 548 14.37 -24.13 16.59
N SER A 549 13.43 -25.03 16.89
CA SER A 549 13.77 -26.44 17.07
C SER A 549 12.70 -27.40 16.55
N ASN A 550 13.15 -28.57 16.11
CA ASN A 550 12.33 -29.76 15.97
C ASN A 550 13.07 -30.92 16.66
N GLY A 551 12.54 -32.15 16.60
CA GLY A 551 13.17 -33.32 17.24
C GLY A 551 14.61 -33.63 16.79
N HIS A 552 15.13 -32.97 15.74
CA HIS A 552 16.44 -33.25 15.14
C HIS A 552 17.36 -32.02 15.05
N VAL A 553 16.80 -30.82 15.00
CA VAL A 553 17.51 -29.56 14.75
C VAL A 553 17.18 -28.58 15.86
N ARG A 554 18.18 -27.86 16.37
CA ARG A 554 17.99 -26.72 17.27
C ARG A 554 18.95 -25.60 16.87
N ARG A 555 18.41 -24.45 16.49
CA ARG A 555 19.16 -23.26 16.06
C ARG A 555 18.71 -22.08 16.94
N THR A 556 19.66 -21.32 17.46
CA THR A 556 19.38 -20.18 18.35
C THR A 556 20.09 -18.95 17.84
N LEU A 557 19.36 -17.84 17.76
CA LEU A 557 19.85 -16.52 17.37
C LEU A 557 19.74 -15.55 18.56
N VAL A 558 20.73 -14.68 18.68
CA VAL A 558 20.68 -13.50 19.55
C VAL A 558 20.66 -12.28 18.63
N PRO A 559 19.60 -11.46 18.66
CA PRO A 559 19.51 -10.33 17.72
C PRO A 559 20.61 -9.30 17.93
N ASP A 560 21.21 -8.84 16.83
CA ASP A 560 22.09 -7.67 16.87
C ASP A 560 21.26 -6.42 17.15
N ARG A 561 21.48 -5.81 18.33
CA ARG A 561 20.72 -4.64 18.80
C ARG A 561 21.09 -3.36 18.05
N SER A 562 22.25 -3.32 17.41
CA SER A 562 22.73 -2.17 16.63
C SER A 562 22.05 -2.06 15.27
N ARG A 563 21.49 -3.17 14.78
CA ARG A 563 20.80 -3.26 13.49
C ARG A 563 19.28 -3.24 13.66
N THR A 564 18.59 -2.58 12.75
CA THR A 564 17.11 -2.54 12.70
C THR A 564 16.52 -3.41 11.59
N GLU A 565 17.37 -3.94 10.70
CA GLU A 565 16.95 -4.70 9.52
C GLU A 565 17.85 -5.93 9.31
N LEU A 566 17.28 -6.95 8.66
CA LEU A 566 18.01 -8.15 8.26
C LEU A 566 18.95 -7.85 7.09
N GLY A 567 20.10 -8.51 7.07
CA GLY A 567 21.12 -8.31 6.06
C GLY A 567 20.80 -9.09 4.80
N ILE A 568 20.71 -8.40 3.66
CA ILE A 568 20.60 -9.04 2.34
C ILE A 568 21.73 -10.05 2.13
N ASP A 569 22.96 -9.71 2.54
CA ASP A 569 24.13 -10.57 2.37
C ASP A 569 24.07 -11.84 3.23
N SER A 570 23.37 -11.83 4.36
CA SER A 570 23.10 -13.03 5.16
C SER A 570 22.18 -13.99 4.41
N HIS A 571 21.08 -13.47 3.86
CA HIS A 571 20.14 -14.24 3.05
C HIS A 571 20.81 -14.85 1.82
N LEU A 572 21.55 -14.04 1.05
CA LEU A 572 22.26 -14.50 -0.16
C LEU A 572 23.33 -15.56 0.15
N ALA A 573 23.89 -15.54 1.36
CA ALA A 573 24.85 -16.55 1.81
C ALA A 573 24.20 -17.78 2.44
N GLY A 574 22.85 -17.88 2.47
CA GLY A 574 22.15 -18.97 3.12
C GLY A 574 22.39 -19.04 4.63
N ARG A 575 22.60 -17.89 5.29
CA ARG A 575 22.83 -17.79 6.73
C ARG A 575 21.61 -17.24 7.44
N ASP A 576 21.35 -17.78 8.63
CA ASP A 576 20.37 -17.21 9.55
C ASP A 576 20.80 -15.80 9.96
N ASP A 577 19.83 -14.96 10.32
CA ASP A 577 20.09 -13.58 10.71
C ASP A 577 19.04 -13.10 11.73
N ALA A 578 19.45 -12.22 12.63
CA ALA A 578 18.55 -11.57 13.58
C ALA A 578 19.05 -10.15 13.87
N ALA A 579 18.14 -9.19 13.74
CA ALA A 579 18.40 -7.77 13.93
C ALA A 579 17.28 -7.16 14.76
N ARG A 580 17.60 -6.73 15.98
CA ARG A 580 16.64 -6.20 16.97
C ARG A 580 15.37 -7.06 17.09
N ALA A 581 14.28 -6.65 16.45
CA ALA A 581 12.97 -7.30 16.54
C ALA A 581 12.65 -8.22 15.35
N MET A 582 13.59 -8.46 14.44
CA MET A 582 13.40 -9.25 13.22
C MET A 582 14.36 -10.44 13.21
N PHE A 583 13.94 -11.54 12.58
CA PHE A 583 14.78 -12.72 12.40
C PHE A 583 14.42 -13.49 11.13
N SER A 584 15.39 -14.25 10.62
CA SER A 584 15.18 -15.21 9.54
C SER A 584 16.04 -16.46 9.75
N PHE A 585 15.41 -17.62 9.56
CA PHE A 585 16.07 -18.92 9.41
C PHE A 585 15.97 -19.38 7.96
N VAL A 586 17.05 -19.94 7.43
CA VAL A 586 17.13 -20.40 6.04
C VAL A 586 17.76 -21.79 5.94
N GLY A 587 17.49 -22.50 4.84
CA GLY A 587 18.00 -23.85 4.62
C GLY A 587 17.40 -24.89 5.56
N LEU A 588 16.14 -24.69 5.96
CA LEU A 588 15.39 -25.63 6.80
C LEU A 588 14.85 -26.79 5.95
N ALA A 589 14.74 -27.96 6.57
CA ALA A 589 14.04 -29.10 6.00
C ALA A 589 12.52 -28.93 6.17
N ASP A 590 11.74 -29.67 5.40
CA ASP A 590 10.29 -29.69 5.56
C ASP A 590 9.91 -30.29 6.92
N GLY A 591 8.94 -29.67 7.60
CA GLY A 591 8.40 -30.17 8.86
C GLY A 591 7.91 -29.07 9.80
N ASP A 592 7.44 -29.51 10.96
CA ASP A 592 6.98 -28.62 12.02
C ASP A 592 8.13 -28.29 12.97
N TYR A 593 8.28 -27.00 13.23
CA TYR A 593 9.26 -26.45 14.16
C TYR A 593 8.57 -25.69 15.28
N GLU A 594 9.05 -25.84 16.50
CA GLU A 594 8.73 -24.95 17.60
C GLU A 594 9.63 -23.71 17.53
N LEU A 595 9.02 -22.53 17.42
CA LEU A 595 9.66 -21.24 17.59
C LEU A 595 9.46 -20.78 19.03
N ALA A 596 10.54 -20.59 19.77
CA ALA A 596 10.56 -20.05 21.12
C ALA A 596 11.31 -18.71 21.17
N ILE A 597 10.73 -17.70 21.82
CA ILE A 597 11.33 -16.37 21.99
C ILE A 597 11.32 -16.00 23.47
N THR A 598 12.47 -15.58 23.99
CA THR A 598 12.62 -15.01 25.32
C THR A 598 13.15 -13.59 25.22
N ALA A 599 12.53 -12.68 25.96
CA ALA A 599 12.88 -11.28 25.98
C ALA A 599 12.67 -10.70 27.37
N GLU A 600 13.49 -9.73 27.74
CA GLU A 600 13.45 -9.06 29.04
C GLU A 600 12.09 -8.37 29.25
N GLY A 601 11.43 -8.66 30.37
CA GLY A 601 10.11 -8.10 30.71
C GLY A 601 8.91 -8.76 30.02
N TYR A 602 9.12 -9.85 29.27
CA TYR A 602 8.05 -10.61 28.60
C TYR A 602 7.99 -12.06 29.05
N LEU A 603 6.79 -12.64 29.02
CA LEU A 603 6.59 -14.08 29.16
C LEU A 603 7.20 -14.81 27.95
N PRO A 604 7.79 -16.00 28.15
CA PRO A 604 8.31 -16.79 27.03
C PRO A 604 7.23 -17.09 26.00
N TYR A 605 7.49 -16.77 24.74
CA TYR A 605 6.61 -17.09 23.62
C TYR A 605 6.99 -18.43 23.01
N ARG A 606 5.98 -19.24 22.66
CA ARG A 606 6.16 -20.49 21.88
C ARG A 606 5.06 -20.61 20.84
N ALA A 607 5.43 -21.02 19.62
CA ALA A 607 4.48 -21.35 18.57
C ALA A 607 5.04 -22.39 17.60
N THR A 608 4.18 -23.30 17.13
CA THR A 608 4.53 -24.22 16.05
C THR A 608 4.46 -23.51 14.71
N ARG A 609 5.48 -23.71 13.87
CA ARG A 609 5.60 -23.17 12.51
C ARG A 609 5.91 -24.33 11.56
N THR A 610 5.03 -24.54 10.60
CA THR A 610 5.26 -25.50 9.51
C THR A 610 6.14 -24.85 8.46
N VAL A 611 7.25 -25.50 8.11
CA VAL A 611 8.15 -25.09 7.06
C VAL A 611 8.04 -26.08 5.90
N VAL A 612 7.95 -25.54 4.69
CA VAL A 612 7.93 -26.31 3.45
C VAL A 612 8.80 -25.57 2.44
N ALA A 613 9.71 -26.29 1.80
CA ALA A 613 10.60 -25.73 0.81
C ALA A 613 9.83 -25.05 -0.34
N GLY A 614 10.29 -23.88 -0.77
CA GLY A 614 9.63 -23.12 -1.84
C GLY A 614 8.37 -22.38 -1.41
N ARG A 615 7.94 -22.51 -0.15
CA ARG A 615 6.79 -21.77 0.39
C ARG A 615 7.24 -20.60 1.23
N THR A 616 6.63 -19.45 0.95
CA THR A 616 6.68 -18.28 1.81
C THR A 616 5.47 -18.30 2.72
N GLY A 617 5.70 -18.39 4.03
CA GLY A 617 4.62 -18.25 4.99
C GLY A 617 4.02 -16.83 4.96
N LYS A 618 2.78 -16.70 5.44
CA LYS A 618 2.18 -15.38 5.71
C LYS A 618 3.09 -14.58 6.64
N VAL A 619 3.12 -13.27 6.46
CA VAL A 619 3.85 -12.37 7.36
C VAL A 619 2.85 -11.64 8.24
N GLU A 620 2.95 -11.89 9.56
CA GLU A 620 2.14 -11.26 10.60
C GLU A 620 3.01 -10.93 11.82
N PRO A 621 2.69 -9.85 12.56
CA PRO A 621 3.47 -9.47 13.74
C PRO A 621 3.33 -10.48 14.86
N ILE A 622 4.46 -10.94 15.41
CA ILE A 622 4.47 -11.71 16.66
C ILE A 622 4.18 -10.76 17.82
N VAL A 623 3.23 -11.14 18.67
CA VAL A 623 2.85 -10.38 19.87
C VAL A 623 3.35 -11.12 21.08
N LEU A 624 4.19 -10.46 21.87
CA LEU A 624 4.65 -10.97 23.17
C LEU A 624 3.76 -10.42 24.28
N THR A 625 3.64 -11.16 25.37
CA THR A 625 2.88 -10.77 26.57
C THR A 625 3.84 -10.30 27.64
N ARG A 626 3.62 -9.11 28.22
CA ARG A 626 4.44 -8.61 29.34
C ARG A 626 4.26 -9.48 30.59
N GLN A 627 5.30 -9.56 31.41
CA GLN A 627 5.29 -10.24 32.72
C GLN A 627 4.42 -9.52 33.74
#